data_AF-A0A3B9GL53-F1
#
_entry.id   AF-A0A3B9GL53-F1
#
_cell.length_a   1.000
_cell.length_b   1.000
_cell.length_c   1.000
_cell.angle_alpha   90.00
_cell.angle_beta   90.00
_cell.angle_gamma   90.00
#
_symmetry.space_group_name_H-M   'P 1'
#
loop_
_entity.id
_entity.type
_entity.pdbx_description
1 polymer ?
#
loop_
_entity_poly.entity_id
_entity_poly.type
_entity_poly.pdbx_seq_one_letter_code
_entity_poly.pdbx_strand_id
1 'polypeptide(L)'
;MLQFIIMKRLASAVLRFFLSFVIAEASVAIYVAAMGYNAAWEHPLAALALWSLWTLPALPTSFALLTSFFTLNRVYRHRLTGYLTLLVLSLFTLGAPLALSRLGLLAMRAETLPAFDSALGDVLRWYQGLDSLPLPQAIAGVAGLALVLSSCWALTRLSAKRPLVGAFLVPGALVGMWHLLSIYVGGALNGLFIFVGLELAPSYYLAILCGLSSLGLLALDALLAGKTEGGARDA
;
A
#
# COMPACT_ATOMS: atom_id res chain seq x y z
N MET A 1 19.28 25.81 -11.93
CA MET A 1 18.93 25.98 -10.49
C MET A 1 17.58 25.36 -10.11
N LEU A 2 16.50 25.60 -10.87
CA LEU A 2 15.16 25.05 -10.58
C LEU A 2 15.11 23.50 -10.52
N GLN A 3 15.76 22.82 -11.47
CA GLN A 3 15.80 21.35 -11.52
C GLN A 3 16.47 20.74 -10.27
N PHE A 4 17.54 21.35 -9.77
CA PHE A 4 18.25 20.88 -8.59
C PHE A 4 17.40 20.97 -7.32
N ILE A 5 16.58 22.02 -7.18
CA ILE A 5 15.66 22.18 -6.05
C ILE A 5 14.56 21.12 -6.09
N ILE A 6 14.00 20.83 -7.28
CA ILE A 6 12.99 19.79 -7.48
C ILE A 6 13.57 18.41 -7.15
N MET A 7 14.78 18.09 -7.65
CA MET A 7 15.47 16.84 -7.36
C MET A 7 15.71 16.64 -5.86
N LYS A 8 16.14 17.69 -5.14
CA LYS A 8 16.32 17.62 -3.67
C LYS A 8 15.01 17.33 -2.93
N ARG A 9 13.93 18.00 -3.31
CA ARG A 9 12.62 17.81 -2.68
C ARG A 9 12.06 16.42 -2.94
N LEU A 10 12.23 15.91 -4.17
CA LEU A 10 11.87 14.55 -4.52
C LEU A 10 12.67 13.52 -3.71
N ALA A 11 14.00 13.66 -3.68
CA ALA A 11 14.87 12.77 -2.92
C ALA A 11 14.51 12.78 -1.43
N SER A 12 14.18 13.95 -0.88
CA SER A 12 13.71 14.06 0.51
C SER A 12 12.37 13.34 0.75
N ALA A 13 11.42 13.45 -0.17
CA ALA A 13 10.13 12.74 -0.06
C ALA A 13 10.32 11.22 -0.15
N VAL A 14 11.14 10.74 -1.09
CA VAL A 14 11.49 9.32 -1.24
C VAL A 14 12.21 8.80 0.00
N LEU A 15 13.20 9.54 0.51
CA LEU A 15 13.92 9.17 1.72
C LEU A 15 12.98 9.08 2.93
N ARG A 16 12.04 10.02 3.10
CA ARG A 16 11.05 9.99 4.19
C ARG A 16 10.11 8.80 4.07
N PHE A 17 9.70 8.45 2.86
CA PHE A 17 8.91 7.26 2.60
C PHE A 17 9.66 6.02 3.07
N PHE A 18 10.89 5.81 2.60
CA PHE A 18 11.69 4.64 2.99
C PHE A 18 12.05 4.62 4.47
N LEU A 19 12.35 5.77 5.08
CA LEU A 19 12.59 5.85 6.52
C LEU A 19 11.33 5.44 7.30
N SER A 20 10.16 5.94 6.90
CA SER A 20 8.88 5.59 7.53
C SER A 20 8.56 4.11 7.33
N PHE A 21 8.84 3.57 6.15
CA PHE A 21 8.70 2.16 5.83
C PHE A 21 9.58 1.30 6.75
N VAL A 22 10.86 1.62 6.87
CA VAL A 22 11.81 0.88 7.73
C VAL A 22 11.40 0.95 9.20
N ILE A 23 10.94 2.11 9.70
CA ILE A 23 10.46 2.25 11.08
C ILE A 23 9.20 1.41 11.32
N ALA A 24 8.23 1.46 10.42
CA ALA A 24 7.03 0.65 10.52
C ALA A 24 7.35 -0.83 10.43
N GLU A 25 8.23 -1.21 9.52
CA GLU A 25 8.70 -2.58 9.34
C GLU A 25 9.41 -3.09 10.60
N ALA A 26 10.32 -2.31 11.18
CA ALA A 26 10.96 -2.68 12.45
C ALA A 26 9.93 -2.86 13.57
N SER A 27 8.87 -2.06 13.58
CA SER A 27 7.78 -2.20 14.57
C SER A 27 6.99 -3.49 14.36
N VAL A 28 6.67 -3.84 13.12
CA VAL A 28 6.01 -5.11 12.76
C VAL A 28 6.94 -6.30 13.06
N ALA A 29 8.25 -6.18 12.80
CA ALA A 29 9.25 -7.19 13.09
C ALA A 29 9.34 -7.49 14.59
N ILE A 30 9.39 -6.45 15.43
CA ILE A 30 9.38 -6.59 16.89
C ILE A 30 8.08 -7.28 17.34
N TYR A 31 6.95 -6.88 16.76
CA TYR A 31 5.66 -7.47 17.07
C TYR A 31 5.61 -8.97 16.74
N VAL A 32 6.02 -9.35 15.53
CA VAL A 32 6.07 -10.75 15.08
C VAL A 32 7.03 -11.56 15.92
N ALA A 33 8.22 -11.02 16.23
CA ALA A 33 9.20 -11.69 17.08
C ALA A 33 8.67 -11.93 18.50
N ALA A 34 8.00 -10.94 19.10
CA ALA A 34 7.38 -11.09 20.42
C ALA A 34 6.26 -12.14 20.42
N MET A 35 5.46 -12.19 19.35
CA MET A 35 4.41 -13.19 19.20
C MET A 35 4.98 -14.60 19.02
N GLY A 36 5.97 -14.77 18.15
CA GLY A 36 6.61 -16.08 17.95
C GLY A 36 7.33 -16.57 19.21
N TYR A 37 7.92 -15.67 20.00
CA TYR A 37 8.46 -15.99 21.32
C TYR A 37 7.38 -16.51 22.27
N ASN A 38 6.26 -15.80 22.39
CA ASN A 38 5.15 -16.20 23.26
C ASN A 38 4.48 -17.50 22.82
N ALA A 39 4.43 -17.75 21.51
CA ALA A 39 3.87 -18.97 20.93
C ALA A 39 4.87 -20.13 20.88
N ALA A 40 6.07 -19.97 21.47
CA ALA A 40 7.14 -20.97 21.50
C ALA A 40 7.51 -21.52 20.11
N TRP A 41 7.54 -20.67 19.09
CA TRP A 41 7.99 -21.06 17.75
C TRP A 41 9.47 -21.44 17.79
N GLU A 42 9.84 -22.51 17.09
CA GLU A 42 11.20 -23.09 17.13
C GLU A 42 12.26 -22.21 16.42
N HIS A 43 11.86 -21.05 15.87
CA HIS A 43 12.70 -20.20 15.05
C HIS A 43 13.42 -19.13 15.88
N PRO A 44 14.68 -18.79 15.54
CA PRO A 44 15.39 -17.72 16.22
C PRO A 44 14.69 -16.38 15.98
N LEU A 45 14.68 -15.50 17.00
CA LEU A 45 14.03 -14.18 16.94
C LEU A 45 14.45 -13.35 15.72
N ALA A 46 15.71 -13.46 15.30
CA ALA A 46 16.20 -12.79 14.09
C ALA A 46 15.53 -13.30 12.80
N ALA A 47 15.23 -14.59 12.71
CA ALA A 47 14.47 -15.14 11.59
C ALA A 47 13.02 -14.65 11.61
N LEU A 48 12.38 -14.61 12.78
CA LEU A 48 11.02 -14.09 12.96
C LEU A 48 10.91 -12.60 12.59
N ALA A 49 11.91 -11.80 12.96
CA ALA A 49 11.99 -10.39 12.61
C ALA A 49 12.24 -10.19 11.10
N LEU A 50 13.03 -11.07 10.48
CA LEU A 50 13.20 -11.05 9.03
C LEU A 50 11.91 -11.49 8.30
N TRP A 51 11.12 -12.38 8.89
CA TRP A 51 9.87 -12.85 8.29
C TRP A 51 8.85 -11.74 8.08
N SER A 52 8.72 -10.79 9.01
CA SER A 52 7.78 -9.67 8.83
C SER A 52 8.09 -8.87 7.56
N LEU A 53 9.39 -8.72 7.25
CA LEU A 53 9.92 -7.90 6.15
C LEU A 53 9.36 -8.31 4.80
N TRP A 54 9.09 -9.59 4.61
CA TRP A 54 8.61 -10.11 3.34
C TRP A 54 7.18 -10.64 3.38
N THR A 55 6.65 -11.00 4.55
CA THR A 55 5.28 -11.56 4.67
C THR A 55 4.20 -10.50 4.88
N LEU A 56 4.54 -9.31 5.38
CA LEU A 56 3.58 -8.26 5.76
C LEU A 56 3.84 -6.89 5.12
N PRO A 57 4.37 -6.76 3.89
CA PRO A 57 4.84 -5.48 3.35
C PRO A 57 3.72 -4.45 3.16
N ALA A 58 2.47 -4.89 3.12
CA ALA A 58 1.30 -4.05 2.92
C ALA A 58 1.04 -3.07 4.09
N LEU A 59 1.36 -3.49 5.33
CA LEU A 59 1.24 -2.67 6.53
C LEU A 59 2.26 -1.51 6.58
N PRO A 60 3.59 -1.78 6.53
CA PRO A 60 4.60 -0.72 6.49
C PRO A 60 4.47 0.16 5.25
N THR A 61 4.09 -0.40 4.09
CA THR A 61 3.82 0.40 2.89
C THR A 61 2.71 1.41 3.17
N SER A 62 1.60 0.97 3.76
CA SER A 62 0.48 1.88 4.04
C SER A 62 0.84 2.94 5.07
N PHE A 63 1.61 2.61 6.11
CA PHE A 63 2.13 3.59 7.05
C PHE A 63 3.04 4.62 6.36
N ALA A 64 3.98 4.15 5.53
CA ALA A 64 4.89 5.01 4.78
C ALA A 64 4.16 5.93 3.79
N LEU A 65 3.07 5.45 3.18
CA LEU A 65 2.19 6.25 2.34
C LEU A 65 1.50 7.36 3.15
N LEU A 66 0.92 7.03 4.30
CA LEU A 66 0.26 8.00 5.18
C LEU A 66 1.19 9.16 5.58
N THR A 67 2.44 8.86 5.97
CA THR A 67 3.42 9.89 6.35
C THR A 67 3.89 10.71 5.14
N SER A 68 3.90 10.11 3.96
CA SER A 68 4.36 10.74 2.71
C SER A 68 3.31 11.64 2.07
N PHE A 69 2.02 11.32 2.21
CA PHE A 69 0.92 12.05 1.56
C PHE A 69 0.92 13.56 1.83
N PHE A 70 1.06 13.97 3.09
CA PHE A 70 1.11 15.40 3.43
C PHE A 70 2.39 16.08 2.93
N THR A 71 3.51 15.36 2.94
CA THR A 71 4.78 15.88 2.40
C THR A 71 4.64 16.13 0.89
N LEU A 72 3.99 15.22 0.16
CA LEU A 72 3.82 15.33 -1.29
C LEU A 72 2.89 16.46 -1.71
N ASN A 73 1.91 16.84 -0.88
CA ASN A 73 1.07 18.02 -1.13
C ASN A 73 1.88 19.32 -1.24
N ARG A 74 3.03 19.39 -0.56
CA ARG A 74 3.94 20.53 -0.57
C ARG A 74 5.00 20.45 -1.66
N VAL A 75 5.43 19.23 -2.01
CA VAL A 75 6.52 18.99 -2.97
C VAL A 75 6.02 19.11 -4.41
N TYR A 76 4.86 18.53 -4.72
CA TYR A 76 4.39 18.43 -6.10
C TYR A 76 3.42 19.54 -6.47
N ARG A 77 3.68 20.18 -7.62
CA ARG A 77 2.74 21.12 -8.26
C ARG A 77 1.75 20.39 -9.19
N HIS A 78 2.14 19.23 -9.71
CA HIS A 78 1.31 18.40 -10.56
C HIS A 78 0.80 17.19 -9.78
N ARG A 79 -0.51 16.96 -9.87
CA ARG A 79 -1.19 15.85 -9.19
C ARG A 79 -0.70 14.50 -9.73
N LEU A 80 -0.61 14.37 -11.04
CA LEU A 80 -0.25 13.12 -11.70
C LEU A 80 1.15 12.64 -11.32
N THR A 81 2.13 13.54 -11.17
CA THR A 81 3.48 13.17 -10.75
C THR A 81 3.53 12.69 -9.30
N GLY A 82 2.69 13.24 -8.42
CA GLY A 82 2.57 12.78 -7.03
C GLY A 82 2.00 11.35 -6.96
N TYR A 83 0.90 11.08 -7.68
CA TYR A 83 0.33 9.73 -7.76
C TYR A 83 1.32 8.74 -8.39
N LEU A 84 2.02 9.12 -9.45
CA LEU A 84 3.01 8.26 -10.10
C LEU A 84 4.16 7.93 -9.14
N THR A 85 4.62 8.89 -8.34
CA THR A 85 5.67 8.66 -7.35
C THR A 85 5.22 7.67 -6.28
N LEU A 86 4.02 7.87 -5.72
CA LEU A 86 3.44 6.97 -4.73
C LEU A 86 3.22 5.57 -5.28
N LEU A 87 2.76 5.47 -6.54
CA LEU A 87 2.55 4.20 -7.22
C LEU A 87 3.87 3.45 -7.38
N VAL A 88 4.92 4.11 -7.86
CA VAL A 88 6.25 3.48 -8.03
C VAL A 88 6.83 3.03 -6.69
N LEU A 89 6.72 3.86 -5.64
CA LEU A 89 7.19 3.51 -4.31
C LEU A 89 6.41 2.31 -3.73
N SER A 90 5.09 2.30 -3.88
CA SER A 90 4.24 1.19 -3.44
C SER A 90 4.51 -0.09 -4.21
N LEU A 91 4.68 0.00 -5.54
CA LEU A 91 5.06 -1.13 -6.38
C LEU A 91 6.41 -1.70 -5.97
N PHE A 92 7.35 -0.85 -5.58
CA PHE A 92 8.66 -1.31 -5.13
C PHE A 92 8.55 -2.05 -3.78
N THR A 93 7.89 -1.47 -2.78
CA THR A 93 7.79 -2.09 -1.44
C THR A 93 6.89 -3.32 -1.40
N LEU A 94 5.83 -3.36 -2.21
CA LEU A 94 4.96 -4.52 -2.36
C LEU A 94 5.50 -5.54 -3.37
N GLY A 95 6.22 -5.12 -4.40
CA GLY A 95 6.72 -6.02 -5.43
C GLY A 95 8.02 -6.72 -5.03
N ALA A 96 8.90 -6.04 -4.29
CA ALA A 96 10.22 -6.57 -3.96
C ALA A 96 10.15 -7.90 -3.17
N PRO A 97 9.31 -8.07 -2.14
CA PRO A 97 9.20 -9.34 -1.42
C PRO A 97 8.77 -10.51 -2.31
N LEU A 98 7.78 -10.29 -3.19
CA LEU A 98 7.32 -11.30 -4.14
C LEU A 98 8.40 -11.64 -5.17
N ALA A 99 9.11 -10.63 -5.69
CA ALA A 99 10.21 -10.86 -6.62
C ALA A 99 11.33 -11.70 -5.98
N LEU A 100 11.71 -11.38 -4.75
CA LEU A 100 12.73 -12.13 -4.00
C LEU A 100 12.27 -13.57 -3.70
N SER A 101 10.99 -13.77 -3.36
CA SER A 101 10.41 -15.10 -3.14
C SER A 101 10.50 -15.97 -4.39
N ARG A 102 10.08 -15.42 -5.54
CA ARG A 102 10.13 -16.12 -6.84
C ARG A 102 11.53 -16.41 -7.35
N LEU A 103 12.53 -15.63 -6.94
CA LEU A 103 13.94 -15.91 -7.23
C LEU A 103 14.52 -17.03 -6.33
N GLY A 104 13.72 -17.57 -5.40
CA GLY A 104 14.16 -18.58 -4.43
C GLY A 104 15.09 -18.03 -3.36
N LEU A 105 15.18 -16.70 -3.22
CA LEU A 105 16.03 -16.04 -2.21
C LEU A 105 15.34 -15.99 -0.85
N LEU A 106 14.01 -16.00 -0.84
CA LEU A 106 13.17 -15.94 0.36
C LEU A 106 12.00 -16.93 0.20
N ALA A 107 11.41 -17.35 1.31
CA ALA A 107 10.20 -18.14 1.31
C ALA A 107 9.03 -17.33 1.90
N MET A 108 8.03 -17.05 1.08
CA MET A 108 6.72 -16.60 1.56
C MET A 108 6.04 -17.74 2.30
N ARG A 109 5.99 -17.68 3.64
CA ARG A 109 5.19 -18.61 4.43
C ARG A 109 3.89 -17.94 4.85
N ALA A 110 2.79 -18.61 4.55
CA ALA A 110 1.49 -18.27 5.09
C ALA A 110 1.37 -18.85 6.51
N GLU A 111 1.86 -18.11 7.49
CA GLU A 111 1.51 -18.37 8.89
C GLU A 111 0.43 -17.41 9.33
N THR A 112 -0.60 -17.97 9.95
CA THR A 112 -1.69 -17.18 10.53
C THR A 112 -1.14 -16.42 11.73
N LEU A 113 -0.91 -15.13 11.56
CA LEU A 113 -0.64 -14.23 12.68
C LEU A 113 -1.99 -13.89 13.33
N PRO A 114 -2.31 -14.47 14.51
CA PRO A 114 -3.65 -14.40 15.09
C PRO A 114 -4.09 -12.96 15.43
N ALA A 115 -3.16 -12.03 15.55
CA ALA A 115 -3.46 -10.62 15.80
C ALA A 115 -3.98 -9.86 14.59
N PHE A 116 -3.84 -10.44 13.40
CA PHE A 116 -4.34 -9.87 12.16
C PHE A 116 -5.57 -10.61 11.63
N ASP A 117 -6.30 -11.39 12.45
CA ASP A 117 -7.55 -12.11 12.07
C ASP A 117 -8.74 -11.20 11.69
N SER A 118 -8.47 -9.94 11.38
CA SER A 118 -9.41 -8.95 10.85
C SER A 118 -9.32 -8.91 9.31
N ALA A 119 -10.01 -7.94 8.69
CA ALA A 119 -9.96 -7.69 7.25
C ALA A 119 -8.53 -7.64 6.66
N LEU A 120 -7.56 -7.20 7.45
CA LEU A 120 -6.17 -7.19 7.04
C LEU A 120 -5.60 -8.61 6.84
N GLY A 121 -5.98 -9.58 7.66
CA GLY A 121 -5.52 -10.97 7.58
C GLY A 121 -5.90 -11.63 6.27
N ASP A 122 -7.12 -11.42 5.79
CA ASP A 122 -7.56 -11.95 4.48
C ASP A 122 -6.73 -11.37 3.34
N VAL A 123 -6.48 -10.06 3.38
CA VAL A 123 -5.68 -9.37 2.36
C VAL A 123 -4.23 -9.83 2.40
N LEU A 124 -3.67 -10.06 3.58
CA LEU A 124 -2.31 -10.59 3.76
C LEU A 124 -2.18 -12.03 3.25
N ARG A 125 -3.13 -12.91 3.60
CA ARG A 125 -3.17 -14.30 3.10
C ARG A 125 -3.28 -14.32 1.58
N TRP A 126 -4.13 -13.48 1.00
CA TRP A 126 -4.24 -13.33 -0.45
C TRP A 126 -2.95 -12.83 -1.08
N TYR A 127 -2.32 -11.82 -0.49
CA TYR A 127 -1.06 -11.27 -0.99
C TYR A 127 0.06 -12.31 -0.99
N GLN A 128 0.18 -13.11 0.08
CA GLN A 128 1.12 -14.24 0.14
C GLN A 128 0.80 -15.31 -0.92
N GLY A 129 -0.48 -15.55 -1.19
CA GLY A 129 -0.95 -16.42 -2.26
C GLY A 129 -0.57 -15.96 -3.68
N LEU A 130 -0.18 -14.70 -3.88
CA LEU A 130 0.29 -14.23 -5.19
C LEU A 130 1.61 -14.89 -5.62
N ASP A 131 2.39 -15.42 -4.68
CA ASP A 131 3.68 -16.04 -4.99
C ASP A 131 3.53 -17.29 -5.88
N SER A 132 2.47 -18.06 -5.67
CA SER A 132 2.19 -19.30 -6.41
C SER A 132 1.48 -19.10 -7.76
N LEU A 133 1.04 -17.88 -8.08
CA LEU A 133 0.28 -17.60 -9.30
C LEU A 133 1.18 -17.42 -10.55
N PRO A 134 0.63 -17.47 -11.77
CA PRO A 134 1.34 -17.02 -12.97
C PRO A 134 1.79 -15.55 -12.83
N LEU A 135 2.96 -15.23 -13.38
CA LEU A 135 3.57 -13.91 -13.26
C LEU A 135 2.64 -12.75 -13.68
N PRO A 136 1.86 -12.84 -14.79
CA PRO A 136 0.91 -11.78 -15.15
C PRO A 136 -0.17 -11.52 -14.10
N GLN A 137 -0.64 -12.58 -13.42
CA GLN A 137 -1.66 -12.47 -12.37
C GLN A 137 -1.10 -11.83 -11.10
N ALA A 138 0.12 -12.21 -10.72
CA ALA A 138 0.80 -11.62 -9.58
C ALA A 138 1.09 -10.12 -9.81
N ILE A 139 1.58 -9.75 -11.00
CA ILE A 139 1.77 -8.34 -11.37
C ILE A 139 0.45 -7.57 -11.29
N ALA A 140 -0.64 -8.11 -11.85
CA ALA A 140 -1.93 -7.44 -11.82
C ALA A 140 -2.43 -7.22 -10.38
N GLY A 141 -2.30 -8.23 -9.51
CA GLY A 141 -2.68 -8.13 -8.10
C GLY A 141 -1.86 -7.06 -7.35
N VAL A 142 -0.53 -7.10 -7.47
CA VAL A 142 0.37 -6.11 -6.84
C VAL A 142 0.11 -4.71 -7.37
N ALA A 143 -0.06 -4.56 -8.68
CA ALA A 143 -0.35 -3.27 -9.30
C ALA A 143 -1.70 -2.72 -8.85
N GLY A 144 -2.73 -3.55 -8.76
CA GLY A 144 -4.04 -3.17 -8.24
C GLY A 144 -3.96 -2.67 -6.80
N LEU A 145 -3.29 -3.43 -5.92
CA LEU A 145 -3.10 -3.03 -4.52
C LEU A 145 -2.30 -1.73 -4.41
N ALA A 146 -1.17 -1.62 -5.12
CA ALA A 146 -0.33 -0.42 -5.13
C ALA A 146 -1.11 0.81 -5.62
N LEU A 147 -1.94 0.65 -6.66
CA LEU A 147 -2.76 1.71 -7.22
C LEU A 147 -3.83 2.19 -6.24
N VAL A 148 -4.54 1.26 -5.59
CA VAL A 148 -5.54 1.58 -4.55
C VAL A 148 -4.91 2.34 -3.41
N LEU A 149 -3.83 1.83 -2.83
CA LEU A 149 -3.17 2.47 -1.71
C LEU A 149 -2.63 3.86 -2.08
N SER A 150 -2.06 4.01 -3.29
CA SER A 150 -1.57 5.30 -3.78
C SER A 150 -2.70 6.30 -4.02
N SER A 151 -3.87 5.83 -4.49
CA SER A 151 -5.03 6.69 -4.75
C SER A 151 -5.64 7.29 -3.48
N CYS A 152 -5.40 6.70 -2.31
CA CYS A 152 -5.79 7.27 -1.01
C CYS A 152 -5.14 8.64 -0.72
N TRP A 153 -4.09 9.03 -1.45
CA TRP A 153 -3.52 10.37 -1.37
C TRP A 153 -4.56 11.47 -1.63
N ALA A 154 -5.54 11.21 -2.50
CA ALA A 154 -6.70 12.05 -2.77
C ALA A 154 -7.34 12.62 -1.49
N LEU A 155 -7.46 11.77 -0.46
CA LEU A 155 -8.15 12.08 0.78
C LEU A 155 -7.43 13.19 1.56
N THR A 156 -6.10 13.16 1.60
CA THR A 156 -5.33 14.25 2.26
C THR A 156 -5.55 15.59 1.58
N ARG A 157 -5.79 15.59 0.26
CA ARG A 157 -5.98 16.81 -0.52
C ARG A 157 -7.38 17.38 -0.40
N LEU A 158 -8.39 16.54 -0.24
CA LEU A 158 -9.74 16.99 0.14
C LEU A 158 -9.71 17.70 1.49
N SER A 159 -8.88 17.22 2.42
CA SER A 159 -8.67 17.82 3.74
C SER A 159 -7.60 18.91 3.80
N ALA A 160 -7.03 19.37 2.69
CA ALA A 160 -5.85 20.25 2.69
C ALA A 160 -6.05 21.53 3.51
N LYS A 161 -7.25 22.10 3.50
CA LYS A 161 -7.59 23.32 4.27
C LYS A 161 -7.70 23.07 5.79
N ARG A 162 -7.79 21.81 6.23
CA ARG A 162 -7.94 21.40 7.63
C ARG A 162 -7.02 20.20 7.91
N PRO A 163 -5.70 20.43 8.05
CA PRO A 163 -4.71 19.36 8.11
C PRO A 163 -4.93 18.40 9.28
N LEU A 164 -5.44 18.88 10.42
CA LEU A 164 -5.79 18.03 11.56
C LEU A 164 -6.94 17.08 11.24
N VAL A 165 -7.98 17.56 10.54
CA VAL A 165 -9.10 16.71 10.09
C VAL A 165 -8.61 15.65 9.11
N GLY A 166 -7.69 16.03 8.21
CA GLY A 166 -7.02 15.09 7.33
C GLY A 166 -6.22 14.02 8.07
N ALA A 167 -5.48 14.41 9.11
CA ALA A 167 -4.66 13.51 9.91
C ALA A 167 -5.48 12.40 10.59
N PHE A 168 -6.75 12.66 10.91
CA PHE A 168 -7.68 11.64 11.42
C PHE A 168 -8.46 10.90 10.33
N LEU A 169 -8.91 11.60 9.28
CA LEU A 169 -9.68 11.01 8.18
C LEU A 169 -8.88 9.98 7.41
N VAL A 170 -7.61 10.25 7.13
CA VAL A 170 -6.83 9.44 6.19
C VAL A 170 -6.50 8.06 6.76
N PRO A 171 -6.06 7.91 8.03
CA PRO A 171 -5.96 6.60 8.66
C PRO A 171 -7.29 5.85 8.70
N GLY A 172 -8.39 6.52 9.05
CA GLY A 172 -9.72 5.89 9.08
C GLY A 172 -10.18 5.39 7.71
N ALA A 173 -9.95 6.19 6.67
CA ALA A 173 -10.26 5.80 5.30
C ALA A 173 -9.34 4.69 4.78
N LEU A 174 -8.08 4.65 5.21
CA LEU A 174 -7.17 3.53 4.91
C LEU A 174 -7.67 2.23 5.57
N VAL A 175 -8.15 2.30 6.81
CA VAL A 175 -8.82 1.15 7.47
C VAL A 175 -10.07 0.73 6.68
N GLY A 176 -10.91 1.69 6.28
CA GLY A 176 -12.05 1.41 5.39
C GLY A 176 -11.62 0.76 4.06
N MET A 177 -10.48 1.17 3.51
CA MET A 177 -9.92 0.58 2.30
C MET A 177 -9.45 -0.87 2.54
N TRP A 178 -8.87 -1.19 3.69
CA TRP A 178 -8.55 -2.57 4.05
C TRP A 178 -9.78 -3.45 4.14
N HIS A 179 -10.87 -2.95 4.72
CA HIS A 179 -12.16 -3.66 4.73
C HIS A 179 -12.69 -3.88 3.31
N LEU A 180 -12.62 -2.86 2.46
CA LEU A 180 -13.03 -2.97 1.07
C LEU A 180 -12.20 -4.01 0.30
N LEU A 181 -10.88 -4.03 0.51
CA LEU A 181 -9.98 -5.01 -0.08
C LEU A 181 -10.27 -6.43 0.43
N SER A 182 -10.59 -6.62 1.71
CA SER A 182 -11.01 -7.93 2.25
C SER A 182 -12.28 -8.43 1.54
N ILE A 183 -13.26 -7.55 1.28
CA ILE A 183 -14.47 -7.90 0.52
C ILE A 183 -14.12 -8.32 -0.92
N TYR A 184 -13.18 -7.62 -1.57
CA TYR A 184 -12.74 -7.94 -2.93
C TYR A 184 -12.03 -9.30 -2.97
N VAL A 185 -11.11 -9.54 -2.04
CA VAL A 185 -10.38 -10.79 -1.89
C VAL A 185 -11.32 -11.96 -1.59
N GLY A 186 -12.33 -11.74 -0.74
CA GLY A 186 -13.34 -12.74 -0.40
C GLY A 186 -14.27 -13.13 -1.56
N GLY A 187 -14.16 -12.47 -2.72
CA GLY A 187 -14.88 -12.84 -3.93
C GLY A 187 -16.37 -12.50 -3.90
N ALA A 188 -16.83 -11.69 -2.94
CA ALA A 188 -18.23 -11.29 -2.81
C ALA A 188 -18.78 -10.60 -4.07
N LEU A 189 -17.89 -9.96 -4.86
CA LEU A 189 -18.22 -9.26 -6.09
C LEU A 189 -17.96 -10.09 -7.37
N ASN A 190 -17.47 -11.32 -7.26
CA ASN A 190 -17.19 -12.17 -8.43
C ASN A 190 -18.47 -12.46 -9.25
N GLY A 191 -19.62 -12.55 -8.57
CA GLY A 191 -20.92 -12.73 -9.23
C GLY A 191 -21.27 -11.61 -10.22
N LEU A 192 -20.79 -10.38 -10.00
CA LEU A 192 -21.01 -9.27 -10.93
C LEU A 192 -20.27 -9.49 -12.26
N PHE A 193 -19.05 -10.03 -12.21
CA PHE A 193 -18.27 -10.32 -13.41
C PHE A 193 -18.88 -11.47 -14.21
N ILE A 194 -19.31 -12.53 -13.52
CA ILE A 194 -20.01 -13.68 -14.13
C ILE A 194 -21.31 -13.21 -14.79
N PHE A 195 -22.08 -12.34 -14.12
CA PHE A 195 -23.31 -11.78 -14.70
C PHE A 195 -23.07 -10.99 -16.00
N VAL A 196 -21.93 -10.30 -16.12
CA VAL A 196 -21.52 -9.57 -17.33
C VAL A 196 -20.86 -10.50 -18.38
N GLY A 197 -20.69 -11.79 -18.06
CA GLY A 197 -20.08 -12.78 -18.96
C GLY A 197 -18.56 -12.73 -19.00
N LEU A 198 -17.91 -12.15 -17.98
CA LEU A 198 -16.45 -12.13 -17.86
C LEU A 198 -15.99 -13.31 -16.98
N GLU A 199 -15.34 -14.29 -17.61
CA GLU A 199 -14.70 -15.43 -16.93
C GLU A 199 -13.18 -15.20 -16.87
N LEU A 200 -12.72 -14.56 -15.79
CA LEU A 200 -11.31 -14.29 -15.52
C LEU A 200 -10.85 -14.99 -14.24
N ALA A 201 -9.53 -15.09 -14.05
CA ALA A 201 -8.97 -15.52 -12.78
C ALA A 201 -9.27 -14.50 -11.66
N PRO A 202 -9.45 -14.94 -10.39
CA PRO A 202 -9.79 -14.05 -9.27
C PRO A 202 -8.86 -12.86 -9.06
N SER A 203 -7.57 -13.03 -9.33
CA SER A 203 -6.55 -11.98 -9.27
C SER A 203 -6.84 -10.81 -10.23
N TYR A 204 -7.41 -11.10 -11.40
CA TYR A 204 -7.83 -10.08 -12.36
C TYR A 204 -9.09 -9.34 -11.91
N TYR A 205 -10.08 -10.03 -11.33
CA TYR A 205 -11.26 -9.35 -10.75
C TYR A 205 -10.85 -8.34 -9.69
N LEU A 206 -9.96 -8.74 -8.77
CA LEU A 206 -9.45 -7.84 -7.75
C LEU A 206 -8.70 -6.66 -8.37
N ALA A 207 -7.80 -6.92 -9.34
CA ALA A 207 -7.07 -5.85 -10.02
C ALA A 207 -8.02 -4.84 -10.69
N ILE A 208 -9.09 -5.32 -11.32
CA ILE A 208 -10.13 -4.47 -11.93
C ILE A 208 -10.88 -3.66 -10.87
N LEU A 209 -11.34 -4.30 -9.80
CA LEU A 209 -12.05 -3.63 -8.70
C LEU A 209 -11.17 -2.55 -8.04
N CYS A 210 -9.90 -2.87 -7.81
CA CYS A 210 -8.90 -1.93 -7.34
C CYS A 210 -8.75 -0.76 -8.33
N GLY A 211 -8.61 -1.05 -9.62
CA GLY A 211 -8.54 -0.03 -10.67
C GLY A 211 -9.75 0.91 -10.68
N LEU A 212 -10.97 0.36 -10.61
CA LEU A 212 -12.21 1.14 -10.58
C LEU A 212 -12.30 2.02 -9.33
N SER A 213 -11.96 1.48 -8.16
CA SER A 213 -11.94 2.23 -6.90
C SER A 213 -10.91 3.35 -6.92
N SER A 214 -9.72 3.10 -7.48
CA SER A 214 -8.70 4.13 -7.69
C SER A 214 -9.14 5.21 -8.67
N LEU A 215 -9.77 4.83 -9.79
CA LEU A 215 -10.33 5.81 -10.72
C LEU A 215 -11.40 6.68 -10.06
N GLY A 216 -12.26 6.08 -9.23
CA GLY A 216 -13.23 6.82 -8.42
C GLY A 216 -12.57 7.84 -7.49
N LEU A 217 -11.53 7.43 -6.75
CA LEU A 217 -10.77 8.33 -5.87
C LEU A 217 -10.04 9.43 -6.64
N LEU A 218 -9.44 9.11 -7.79
CA LEU A 218 -8.78 10.08 -8.66
C LEU A 218 -9.78 11.07 -9.28
N ALA A 219 -10.98 10.62 -9.64
CA ALA A 219 -12.04 11.47 -10.14
C ALA A 219 -12.56 12.40 -9.05
N LEU A 220 -12.83 11.88 -7.85
CA LEU A 220 -13.20 12.69 -6.67
C LEU A 220 -12.16 13.76 -6.38
N ASP A 221 -10.89 13.39 -6.43
CA ASP A 221 -9.77 14.29 -6.26
C ASP A 221 -9.65 15.34 -7.37
N ALA A 222 -9.92 14.95 -8.62
CA ALA A 222 -9.97 15.87 -9.75
C ALA A 222 -11.06 16.94 -9.57
N LEU A 223 -12.25 16.51 -9.15
CA LEU A 223 -13.45 17.33 -9.04
C LEU A 223 -13.48 18.21 -7.78
N LEU A 224 -13.05 17.70 -6.63
CA LEU A 224 -13.30 18.32 -5.33
C LEU A 224 -12.04 18.91 -4.68
N ALA A 225 -10.86 18.37 -4.95
CA ALA A 225 -9.66 18.82 -4.25
C ALA A 225 -9.11 20.13 -4.83
N GLY A 226 -8.55 20.98 -3.95
CA GLY A 226 -7.83 22.19 -4.34
C GLY A 226 -6.56 21.88 -5.16
N LYS A 227 -6.03 22.88 -5.86
CA LYS A 227 -4.71 22.76 -6.52
C LYS A 227 -3.65 22.51 -5.45
N THR A 228 -2.67 21.67 -5.76
CA THR A 228 -1.52 21.42 -4.88
C THR A 228 -0.72 22.70 -4.72
N GLU A 229 -0.28 23.01 -3.50
CA GLU A 229 0.42 24.26 -3.14
C GLU A 229 1.85 24.34 -3.69
N GLY A 230 2.29 23.32 -4.45
CA GLY A 230 3.64 23.17 -4.99
C GLY A 230 4.25 24.48 -5.49
N GLY A 231 5.10 25.07 -4.64
CA GLY A 231 5.88 26.27 -4.94
C GLY A 231 5.30 27.61 -4.46
N ALA A 232 4.18 27.65 -3.73
CA ALA A 232 3.70 28.89 -3.12
C ALA A 232 4.48 29.17 -1.82
N ARG A 233 5.30 30.23 -1.89
CA ARG A 233 5.85 31.12 -0.84
C ARG A 233 5.84 30.64 0.62
N ASP A 234 7.03 30.77 1.22
CA ASP A 234 7.34 30.77 2.66
C ASP A 234 7.77 29.41 3.26
N ALA A 235 9.06 29.11 3.04
CA ALA A 235 9.96 28.58 4.05
C ALA A 235 11.20 29.49 4.09
#